data_AF-A0A4Q5PUS1-F1
#
_entry.id   AF-A0A4Q5PUS1-F1
#
_cell.length_a   1.000
_cell.length_b   1.000
_cell.length_c   1.000
_cell.angle_alpha   90.00
_cell.angle_beta   90.00
_cell.angle_gamma   90.00
#
_symmetry.space_group_name_H-M   'P 1'
#
loop_
_entity.id
_entity.type
_entity.pdbx_description
1 polymer ?
#
loop_
_entity_poly.entity_id
_entity_poly.type
_entity_poly.pdbx_seq_one_letter_code
_entity_poly.pdbx_strand_id
1 'polypeptide(L)'
;MILLNNNIFKKIRYLIIGGEALDRKLVSRLLNSNSSPQNILNGYGPTENTTFSCTFNVNKRSLEHANSVPIGSPLNNRKVYVLDSDLKPLPFGAIGELYV
;
A
#
# COMPACT_ATOMS: atom_id res chain seq x y z
N MET A 1 -24.08 8.41 -4.49
CA MET A 1 -23.66 7.89 -3.18
C MET A 1 -24.05 6.42 -3.12
N ILE A 2 -23.12 5.51 -3.45
CA ILE A 2 -23.43 4.07 -3.51
C ILE A 2 -23.63 3.58 -2.06
N LEU A 3 -24.85 3.13 -1.77
CA LEU A 3 -25.20 2.46 -0.52
C LEU A 3 -24.52 1.08 -0.49
N LEU A 4 -23.25 1.04 -0.09
CA LEU A 4 -22.57 -0.22 0.18
C LEU A 4 -23.20 -0.82 1.44
N ASN A 5 -23.78 -1.99 1.27
CA ASN A 5 -24.26 -2.84 2.35
C ASN A 5 -23.18 -2.89 3.46
N ASN A 6 -23.51 -2.48 4.68
CA ASN A 6 -22.51 -2.13 5.73
C ASN A 6 -21.60 -3.29 6.19
N ASN A 7 -21.71 -4.49 5.60
CA ASN A 7 -20.96 -5.70 5.98
C ASN A 7 -20.14 -6.34 4.85
N ILE A 8 -20.02 -5.72 3.67
CA ILE A 8 -19.38 -6.36 2.50
C ILE A 8 -17.94 -6.85 2.76
N PHE A 9 -17.18 -6.18 3.62
CA PHE A 9 -15.79 -6.55 3.89
C PHE A 9 -15.62 -7.39 5.16
N LYS A 10 -16.68 -7.55 5.98
CA LYS A 10 -16.60 -8.18 7.31
C LYS A 10 -16.08 -9.62 7.29
N LYS A 11 -16.36 -10.37 6.23
CA LYS A 11 -15.90 -11.77 6.07
C LYS A 11 -14.65 -11.90 5.17
N ILE A 12 -14.12 -10.80 4.66
CA ILE A 12 -12.94 -10.80 3.79
C ILE A 12 -11.69 -10.96 4.65
N ARG A 13 -10.90 -12.00 4.35
CA ARG A 13 -9.63 -12.26 5.03
C ARG A 13 -8.53 -11.28 4.58
N TYR A 14 -8.52 -10.94 3.30
CA TYR A 14 -7.53 -10.05 2.69
C TYR A 14 -8.20 -9.14 1.67
N LEU A 15 -8.10 -7.84 1.91
CA LEU A 15 -8.42 -6.80 0.93
C LEU A 15 -7.10 -6.20 0.44
N ILE A 16 -6.76 -6.44 -0.82
CA ILE A 16 -5.55 -5.90 -1.44
C ILE A 16 -5.98 -4.79 -2.40
N ILE A 17 -5.44 -3.60 -2.21
CA ILE A 17 -5.78 -2.40 -2.99
C ILE A 17 -4.50 -1.93 -3.68
N GLY A 18 -4.58 -1.56 -4.95
CA GLY A 18 -3.43 -1.06 -5.70
C GLY A 18 -3.87 -0.38 -6.99
N GLY A 19 -2.90 0.11 -7.74
CA GLY A 19 -3.12 0.83 -9.01
C GLY A 19 -3.20 2.36 -8.86
N GLU A 20 -3.55 2.86 -7.67
CA GLU A 20 -3.55 4.30 -7.34
C GLU A 20 -3.02 4.52 -5.92
N ALA A 21 -2.65 5.76 -5.59
CA ALA A 21 -2.26 6.13 -4.24
C ALA A 21 -3.46 5.95 -3.28
N LEU A 22 -3.32 5.07 -2.28
CA LEU A 22 -4.40 4.75 -1.36
C LEU A 22 -4.73 5.95 -0.43
N ASP A 23 -5.99 6.39 -0.45
CA ASP A 23 -6.48 7.48 0.39
C ASP A 23 -6.48 7.09 1.88
N ARG A 24 -5.68 7.83 2.66
CA ARG A 24 -5.53 7.64 4.12
C ARG A 24 -6.85 7.78 4.87
N LYS A 25 -7.71 8.74 4.50
CA LYS A 25 -9.01 8.99 5.14
C LYS A 25 -9.96 7.85 4.85
N LEU A 26 -9.98 7.34 3.62
CA LEU A 26 -10.84 6.22 3.23
C LEU A 26 -10.48 4.94 4.01
N VAL A 27 -9.19 4.58 4.02
CA VAL A 27 -8.74 3.36 4.72
C VAL A 27 -8.89 3.50 6.24
N SER A 28 -8.71 4.70 6.81
CA SER A 28 -8.97 4.96 8.23
C SER A 28 -10.45 4.76 8.58
N ARG A 29 -11.38 5.21 7.72
CA ARG A 29 -12.82 4.93 7.91
C ARG A 29 -13.11 3.44 7.88
N LEU A 30 -12.52 2.70 6.94
CA LEU A 30 -12.70 1.25 6.83
C LEU A 30 -12.19 0.51 8.07
N LEU A 31 -10.98 0.82 8.52
CA LEU A 31 -10.35 0.24 9.72
C LEU A 31 -11.12 0.51 11.02
N ASN A 32 -11.86 1.61 11.09
CA ASN A 32 -12.68 1.97 12.24
C ASN A 32 -14.14 1.49 12.12
N SER A 33 -14.51 0.87 11.01
CA SER A 33 -15.86 0.36 10.78
C SER A 33 -16.04 -1.06 11.32
N ASN A 34 -17.29 -1.42 11.65
CA ASN A 34 -17.68 -2.80 11.99
C ASN A 34 -17.61 -3.78 10.80
N SER A 35 -17.24 -3.27 9.61
CA SER A 35 -17.09 -4.01 8.37
C SER A 35 -15.63 -4.29 8.02
N SER A 36 -14.66 -3.82 8.82
CA SER A 36 -13.25 -3.95 8.46
C SER A 36 -12.88 -5.39 8.10
N PRO A 37 -12.19 -5.64 6.97
CA PRO A 37 -11.63 -6.94 6.68
C PRO A 37 -10.53 -7.29 7.69
N GLN A 38 -10.16 -8.58 7.76
CA GLN A 38 -9.13 -9.04 8.70
C GLN A 38 -7.75 -8.45 8.38
N ASN A 39 -7.41 -8.29 7.10
CA ASN A 39 -6.17 -7.69 6.65
C ASN A 39 -6.45 -6.73 5.48
N ILE A 40 -5.79 -5.57 5.50
CA ILE A 40 -5.79 -4.61 4.39
C ILE A 40 -4.35 -4.44 3.93
N LEU A 41 -4.10 -4.65 2.65
CA LEU A 41 -2.80 -4.42 2.05
C LEU A 41 -2.89 -3.34 0.98
N ASN A 42 -1.95 -2.41 1.01
CA ASN A 42 -1.65 -1.57 -0.14
C ASN A 42 -0.61 -2.31 -0.98
N GLY A 43 -0.89 -2.48 -2.28
CA GLY A 43 -0.03 -3.15 -3.24
C GLY A 43 0.41 -2.16 -4.31
N TYR A 44 1.70 -2.18 -4.63
CA TYR A 44 2.28 -1.39 -5.71
C TYR A 44 3.04 -2.30 -6.64
N GLY A 45 2.83 -2.17 -7.95
CA GLY A 45 3.68 -2.78 -8.96
C GLY A 45 3.22 -2.38 -10.35
N PRO A 46 4.14 -2.13 -11.28
CA PRO A 46 3.82 -1.98 -12.69
C PRO A 46 3.49 -3.36 -13.31
N THR A 47 2.87 -3.35 -14.49
CA THR A 47 2.53 -4.58 -15.23
C THR A 47 3.79 -5.38 -15.55
N GLU A 48 4.86 -4.67 -15.89
CA GLU A 48 6.20 -5.14 -16.25
C GLU A 48 6.86 -5.98 -15.16
N ASN A 49 6.45 -5.82 -13.89
CA ASN A 49 6.96 -6.59 -12.74
C ASN A 49 5.89 -7.52 -12.11
N THR A 50 4.88 -7.90 -12.90
CA THR A 50 3.84 -8.89 -12.56
C THR A 50 3.00 -8.48 -11.35
N THR A 51 2.08 -7.53 -11.58
CA THR A 51 1.03 -7.06 -10.65
C THR A 51 1.53 -6.27 -9.44
N PHE A 52 2.27 -6.88 -8.53
CA PHE A 52 2.78 -6.22 -7.33
C PHE A 52 4.27 -6.49 -7.15
N SER A 53 5.03 -5.43 -6.96
CA SER A 53 6.44 -5.45 -6.57
C SER A 53 6.58 -5.29 -5.06
N CYS A 54 5.77 -4.42 -4.47
CA CYS A 54 5.77 -4.08 -3.05
C CYS A 54 4.39 -4.27 -2.42
N THR A 55 4.38 -4.57 -1.13
CA THR A 55 3.14 -4.53 -0.33
C THR A 55 3.37 -3.90 1.03
N PHE A 56 2.33 -3.25 1.54
CA PHE A 56 2.28 -2.67 2.88
C PHE A 56 1.04 -3.13 3.62
N ASN A 57 1.20 -3.67 4.83
CA ASN A 57 0.08 -4.02 5.69
C ASN A 57 -0.46 -2.77 6.40
N VAL A 58 -1.67 -2.36 6.06
CA VAL A 58 -2.31 -1.16 6.59
C VAL A 58 -3.05 -1.50 7.89
N ASN A 59 -2.66 -0.86 8.98
CA ASN A 59 -3.33 -0.96 10.27
C ASN A 59 -3.38 0.41 10.97
N LYS A 60 -4.08 0.50 12.11
CA LYS A 60 -4.26 1.79 12.81
C LYS A 60 -2.93 2.44 13.18
N ARG A 61 -2.02 1.66 13.77
CA ARG A 61 -0.67 2.11 14.16
C ARG A 61 0.15 2.59 12.97
N SER A 62 0.06 1.92 11.83
CA SER A 62 0.83 2.28 10.63
C SER A 62 0.40 3.63 10.03
N LEU A 63 -0.82 4.10 10.33
CA LEU A 63 -1.35 5.37 9.82
C LEU A 63 -1.13 6.55 10.77
N GLU A 64 -0.76 6.31 12.03
CA GLU A 64 -0.55 7.36 13.05
C GLU A 64 0.61 8.30 12.67
N HIS A 65 1.66 7.76 12.04
CA HIS A 65 2.90 8.47 11.77
C HIS A 65 3.15 8.77 10.28
N ALA A 66 2.21 8.43 9.41
CA ALA A 66 2.40 8.52 7.96
C ALA A 66 1.51 9.60 7.32
N ASN A 67 2.11 10.48 6.52
CA ASN A 67 1.37 11.50 5.75
C ASN A 67 0.55 10.89 4.60
N SER A 68 1.00 9.77 4.06
CA SER A 68 0.32 8.96 3.03
C SER A 68 0.44 7.47 3.37
N VAL A 69 -0.33 6.61 2.71
CA VAL A 69 -0.18 5.16 2.88
C VAL A 69 1.03 4.68 2.07
N PRO A 70 2.07 4.09 2.70
CA PRO A 70 3.25 3.62 1.97
C PRO A 70 2.92 2.49 0.99
N ILE A 71 3.76 2.34 -0.05
CA ILE A 71 3.74 1.17 -0.95
C ILE A 71 4.40 -0.07 -0.32
N GLY A 72 5.17 0.15 0.76
CA GLY A 72 5.73 -0.90 1.61
C GLY A 72 7.04 -1.48 1.11
N SER A 73 7.21 -2.78 1.32
CA SER A 73 8.48 -3.50 1.11
C SER A 73 8.37 -4.47 -0.06
N PRO A 74 9.50 -4.78 -0.73
CA PRO A 74 9.53 -5.74 -1.82
C PRO A 74 8.97 -7.09 -1.39
N LEU A 75 8.22 -7.73 -2.28
CA LEU A 75 7.87 -9.14 -2.14
C LEU A 75 9.10 -10.03 -2.27
N ASN A 76 9.01 -11.27 -1.80
CA ASN A 76 10.11 -12.23 -1.84
C ASN A 76 10.74 -12.32 -3.23
N ASN A 77 12.07 -12.40 -3.26
CA ASN A 77 12.89 -12.49 -4.47
C ASN A 77 12.78 -11.27 -5.43
N ARG A 78 12.19 -10.16 -4.99
CA ARG A 78 12.22 -8.88 -5.70
C ARG A 78 13.15 -7.89 -5.00
N LYS A 79 13.65 -6.92 -5.75
CA LYS A 79 14.46 -5.82 -5.21
C LYS A 79 13.82 -4.50 -5.59
N VAL A 80 14.01 -3.51 -4.75
CA VAL A 80 13.49 -2.16 -4.97
C VAL A 80 14.65 -1.21 -4.69
N TYR A 81 14.88 -0.28 -5.60
CA TYR A 81 15.91 0.73 -5.48
C TYR A 81 15.29 2.12 -5.65
N VAL A 82 15.83 3.09 -4.92
CA VAL A 82 15.60 4.51 -5.18
C VAL A 82 16.93 5.06 -5.68
N LEU A 83 16.98 5.46 -6.94
CA LEU A 83 18.20 5.83 -7.65
C LEU A 83 18.24 7.32 -7.99
N ASP A 84 19.45 7.86 -8.11
CA ASP A 84 19.69 9.16 -8.75
C ASP A 84 19.82 9.03 -10.29
N SER A 85 20.09 10.15 -10.97
CA SER A 85 20.26 10.18 -12.43
C SER A 85 21.48 9.41 -12.95
N ASP A 86 22.44 9.07 -12.08
CA ASP A 86 23.61 8.27 -12.41
C ASP A 86 23.39 6.76 -12.11
N LEU A 87 22.16 6.36 -11.79
CA LEU A 87 21.77 5.01 -11.37
C LEU A 87 22.44 4.54 -10.07
N LYS A 88 22.80 5.47 -9.16
CA LYS A 88 23.38 5.13 -7.86
C LYS A 88 22.29 5.09 -6.78
N PRO A 89 22.33 4.11 -5.84
CA PRO A 89 21.40 4.08 -4.72
C PRO A 89 21.50 5.33 -3.84
N LEU A 90 20.34 5.92 -3.57
CA LEU A 90 20.24 7.08 -2.69
C LEU A 90 20.16 6.68 -1.20
N PRO A 91 20.63 7.55 -0.28
CA PRO A 91 20.52 7.30 1.15
C PRO A 91 19.06 7.36 1.63
N PHE A 92 18.82 6.84 2.83
CA PHE A 92 17.49 6.84 3.44
C PHE A 92 16.89 8.26 3.54
N GLY A 93 15.64 8.39 3.11
CA GLY A 93 14.89 9.66 3.16
C GLY A 93 15.11 10.59 1.95
N ALA A 94 16.06 10.29 1.06
CA ALA A 94 16.24 11.03 -0.17
C ALA A 94 15.15 10.69 -1.20
N ILE A 95 14.88 11.63 -2.11
CA ILE A 95 13.90 11.50 -3.20
C ILE A 95 14.66 11.13 -4.48
N GLY A 96 14.18 10.11 -5.20
CA GLY A 96 14.74 9.67 -6.46
C GLY A 96 13.77 8.79 -7.26
N GLU A 97 14.26 8.19 -8.33
CA GLU A 97 13.47 7.34 -9.21
C GLU A 97 13.41 5.91 -8.68
N LEU A 98 12.22 5.30 -8.75
CA LEU A 98 11.95 3.96 -8.24
C LEU A 98 12.24 2.91 -9.32
N TYR A 99 13.08 1.92 -9.00
CA TYR A 99 13.36 0.75 -9.85
C TYR A 99 12.95 -0.52 -9.14
N VAL A 100 12.25 -1.42 -9.85
CA VAL A 100 11.67 -2.66 -9.33
C VAL A 100 11.88 -3.84 -10.27
#